data_AF-S2Y7J5-F1
#
_entry.id   AF-S2Y7J5-F1
#
_cell.length_a   1.000
_cell.length_b   1.000
_cell.length_c   1.000
_cell.angle_alpha   90.00
_cell.angle_beta   90.00
_cell.angle_gamma   90.00
#
_symmetry.space_group_name_H-M   'P 1'
#
loop_
_entity.id
_entity.type
_entity.pdbx_description
1 polymer ?
#
loop_
_entity_poly.entity_id
_entity_poly.type
_entity_poly.pdbx_seq_one_letter_code
_entity_poly.pdbx_strand_id
1 'polypeptide(L)'
;MTEEEKIKRSRFKRNVIAIPYIIFALIVAFLFIFSPDTVWLVTVFGIFMVYNVIAMFIAFLFKYGRTALYLLMMTVLMIGAFSLYLYMFFKYH
;
A
#
# COMPACT_ATOMS: atom_id res chain seq x y z
N MET A 1 4.33 28.58 -1.32
CA MET A 1 3.72 27.42 -2.01
C MET A 1 2.77 27.97 -3.06
N THR A 2 3.14 27.92 -4.33
CA THR A 2 2.32 28.45 -5.44
C THR A 2 1.13 27.53 -5.71
N GLU A 3 0.05 28.06 -6.31
CA GLU A 3 -1.16 27.27 -6.61
C GLU A 3 -0.86 26.03 -7.50
N GLU A 4 0.13 26.14 -8.39
CA GLU A 4 0.60 25.00 -9.20
C GLU A 4 1.21 23.86 -8.36
N GLU A 5 1.96 24.17 -7.31
CA GLU A 5 2.53 23.17 -6.40
C GLU A 5 1.44 22.44 -5.60
N LYS A 6 0.38 23.16 -5.22
CA LYS A 6 -0.80 22.56 -4.54
C LYS A 6 -1.52 21.57 -5.46
N ILE A 7 -1.74 21.94 -6.73
CA ILE A 7 -2.38 21.07 -7.73
C ILE A 7 -1.52 19.85 -8.03
N LYS A 8 -0.19 20.01 -8.17
CA LYS A 8 0.75 18.91 -8.42
C LYS A 8 0.78 17.92 -7.25
N ARG A 9 0.77 18.42 -6.02
CA ARG A 9 0.68 17.61 -4.79
C ARG A 9 -0.65 16.88 -4.65
N SER A 10 -1.76 17.53 -5.04
CA SER A 10 -3.09 16.91 -5.04
C SER A 10 -3.19 15.77 -6.05
N ARG A 11 -2.68 15.97 -7.28
CA ARG A 11 -2.60 14.91 -8.30
C ARG A 11 -1.73 13.74 -7.85
N PHE A 12 -0.59 14.00 -7.21
CA PHE A 12 0.27 12.96 -6.67
C PHE A 12 -0.47 12.12 -5.61
N LYS A 13 -1.14 12.75 -4.64
CA LYS A 13 -1.95 12.04 -3.63
C LYS A 13 -3.00 11.14 -4.27
N ARG A 14 -3.74 11.65 -5.27
CA ARG A 14 -4.79 10.85 -5.90
C ARG A 14 -4.22 9.67 -6.70
N ASN A 15 -3.19 9.92 -7.50
CA ASN A 15 -2.70 8.94 -8.46
C ASN A 15 -1.75 7.89 -7.86
N VAL A 16 -0.98 8.27 -6.84
CA VAL A 16 0.05 7.40 -6.23
C VAL A 16 -0.44 6.79 -4.92
N ILE A 17 -1.49 7.34 -4.30
CA ILE A 17 -2.00 6.84 -3.02
C ILE A 17 -3.43 6.35 -3.17
N ALA A 18 -4.38 7.21 -3.52
CA ALA A 18 -5.79 6.82 -3.50
C ALA A 18 -6.11 5.69 -4.51
N ILE A 19 -5.74 5.88 -5.79
CA ILE A 19 -6.07 4.90 -6.84
C ILE A 19 -5.43 3.52 -6.58
N PRO A 20 -4.12 3.42 -6.31
CA PRO A 20 -3.47 2.12 -6.04
C PRO A 20 -4.05 1.40 -4.83
N TYR A 21 -4.38 2.11 -3.76
CA TYR A 21 -4.97 1.52 -2.56
C TYR A 21 -6.40 1.04 -2.80
N ILE A 22 -7.18 1.76 -3.61
CA ILE A 22 -8.53 1.32 -4.00
C ILE A 22 -8.44 0.04 -4.85
N ILE A 23 -7.54 0.00 -5.82
CA ILE A 23 -7.32 -1.19 -6.65
C ILE A 23 -6.90 -2.37 -5.77
N PHE A 24 -5.97 -2.16 -4.84
CA PHE A 24 -5.55 -3.19 -3.88
C PHE A 24 -6.71 -3.70 -3.03
N ALA A 25 -7.52 -2.79 -2.46
CA ALA A 25 -8.68 -3.17 -1.66
C ALA A 25 -9.69 -3.99 -2.47
N LEU A 26 -9.93 -3.64 -3.73
CA LEU A 26 -10.77 -4.42 -4.62
C LEU A 26 -10.18 -5.82 -4.85
N ILE A 27 -8.90 -5.92 -5.21
CA ILE A 27 -8.25 -7.23 -5.43
C ILE A 27 -8.35 -8.11 -4.18
N VAL A 28 -8.05 -7.57 -3.01
CA VAL A 28 -8.16 -8.31 -1.74
C VAL A 28 -9.60 -8.75 -1.47
N ALA A 29 -10.59 -7.87 -1.68
CA ALA A 29 -12.00 -8.22 -1.52
C ALA A 29 -12.43 -9.35 -2.47
N PHE A 30 -11.98 -9.31 -3.73
CA PHE A 30 -12.20 -10.38 -4.69
C PHE A 30 -11.55 -11.69 -4.25
N LEU A 31 -10.30 -11.66 -3.77
CA LEU A 31 -9.65 -12.86 -3.24
C LEU A 31 -10.41 -13.46 -2.06
N PHE A 32 -10.89 -12.65 -1.13
CA PHE A 32 -11.67 -13.15 0.00
C PHE A 32 -12.99 -13.83 -0.40
N ILE A 33 -13.65 -13.36 -1.47
CA ILE A 33 -14.93 -13.93 -1.93
C ILE A 33 -14.73 -15.20 -2.75
N PHE A 34 -13.77 -15.19 -3.68
CA PHE A 34 -13.64 -16.26 -4.68
C PHE A 34 -12.62 -17.34 -4.29
N SER A 35 -11.52 -16.95 -3.65
CA SER A 35 -10.40 -17.85 -3.33
C SER A 35 -9.68 -17.39 -2.06
N PRO A 36 -10.22 -17.69 -0.87
CA PRO A 36 -9.65 -17.29 0.42
C PRO A 36 -8.43 -18.16 0.79
N ASP A 37 -7.56 -18.42 -0.18
CA ASP A 37 -6.32 -19.15 0.03
C ASP A 37 -5.23 -18.18 0.50
N THR A 38 -4.57 -18.58 1.58
CA THR A 38 -3.48 -17.83 2.21
C THR A 38 -2.33 -17.58 1.24
N VAL A 39 -2.08 -18.48 0.28
CA VAL A 39 -1.03 -18.31 -0.75
C VAL A 39 -1.26 -17.03 -1.56
N TRP A 40 -2.50 -16.81 -2.01
CA TRP A 40 -2.87 -15.64 -2.81
C TRP A 40 -2.82 -14.35 -2.00
N LEU A 41 -3.29 -14.40 -0.75
CA LEU A 41 -3.24 -13.26 0.16
C LEU A 41 -1.81 -12.82 0.44
N VAL A 42 -0.91 -13.74 0.78
CA VAL A 42 0.51 -13.45 1.00
C VAL A 42 1.14 -12.83 -0.25
N THR A 43 0.87 -13.42 -1.43
CA THR A 43 1.45 -12.93 -2.69
C THR A 43 1.02 -11.50 -3.00
N VAL A 44 -0.29 -11.21 -2.93
CA VAL A 44 -0.82 -9.88 -3.23
C VAL A 44 -0.38 -8.83 -2.20
N PHE A 45 -0.39 -9.18 -0.91
CA PHE A 45 0.14 -8.29 0.13
C PHE A 45 1.64 -8.03 -0.05
N GLY A 46 2.43 -9.04 -0.40
CA GLY A 46 3.87 -8.90 -0.66
C GLY A 46 4.16 -7.96 -1.83
N ILE A 47 3.49 -8.14 -2.96
CA ILE A 47 3.63 -7.25 -4.14
C ILE A 47 3.26 -5.82 -3.77
N PHE A 48 2.12 -5.63 -3.09
CA PHE A 48 1.66 -4.30 -2.75
C PHE A 48 2.53 -3.63 -1.66
N MET A 49 3.11 -4.40 -0.76
CA MET A 49 4.08 -3.90 0.22
C MET A 49 5.31 -3.30 -0.47
N VAL A 50 5.87 -3.97 -1.48
CA VAL A 50 7.00 -3.45 -2.27
C VAL A 50 6.59 -2.13 -2.96
N TYR A 51 5.41 -2.08 -3.57
CA TYR A 51 4.87 -0.86 -4.15
C TYR A 51 4.79 0.27 -3.12
N ASN A 52 4.27 -0.02 -1.93
CA ASN A 52 4.05 0.97 -0.88
C ASN A 52 5.38 1.55 -0.35
N VAL A 53 6.41 0.72 -0.20
CA VAL A 53 7.77 1.16 0.17
C VAL A 53 8.35 2.09 -0.89
N ILE A 54 8.21 1.74 -2.19
CA ILE A 54 8.67 2.59 -3.29
C ILE A 54 7.91 3.93 -3.30
N ALA A 55 6.59 3.90 -3.15
CA ALA A 55 5.76 5.10 -3.09
C ALA A 55 6.12 6.00 -1.90
N MET A 56 6.39 5.41 -0.73
CA MET A 56 6.88 6.11 0.45
C MET A 56 8.22 6.80 0.17
N PHE A 57 9.17 6.09 -0.45
CA PHE A 57 10.48 6.62 -0.78
C PHE A 57 10.40 7.78 -1.77
N ILE A 58 9.55 7.66 -2.80
CA ILE A 58 9.27 8.74 -3.75
C ILE A 58 8.66 9.95 -3.01
N ALA A 59 7.67 9.74 -2.15
CA ALA A 59 7.05 10.83 -1.39
C ALA A 59 8.03 11.52 -0.44
N PHE A 60 9.01 10.77 0.10
CA PHE A 60 10.11 11.28 0.91
C PHE A 60 11.06 12.15 0.07
N LEU A 61 11.49 11.67 -1.10
CA LEU A 61 12.37 12.41 -2.03
C LEU A 61 11.75 13.75 -2.48
N PHE A 62 10.44 13.76 -2.76
CA PHE A 62 9.72 14.98 -3.12
C PHE A 62 9.41 15.92 -1.95
N LYS A 63 9.97 15.66 -0.75
CA LYS A 63 9.76 16.45 0.49
C LYS A 63 8.28 16.67 0.83
N TYR A 64 7.40 15.76 0.45
CA TYR A 64 5.98 15.84 0.83
C TYR A 64 5.78 15.38 2.28
N GLY A 65 6.38 16.08 3.25
CA GLY A 65 6.52 15.62 4.64
C GLY A 65 5.28 14.96 5.25
N ARG A 66 4.11 15.62 5.18
CA ARG A 66 2.85 14.99 5.68
C ARG A 66 2.46 13.72 4.91
N THR A 67 2.62 13.72 3.59
CA THR A 67 2.26 12.58 2.73
C THR A 67 3.21 11.41 2.94
N ALA A 68 4.51 11.68 3.06
CA ALA A 68 5.52 10.67 3.38
C ALA A 68 5.24 10.02 4.75
N LEU A 69 4.85 10.82 5.76
CA LEU A 69 4.49 10.31 7.08
C LEU A 69 3.24 9.40 7.04
N TYR A 70 2.21 9.77 6.27
CA TYR A 70 1.06 8.90 6.04
C TYR A 70 1.44 7.58 5.36
N LEU A 71 2.29 7.63 4.32
CA LEU A 71 2.76 6.43 3.64
C LEU A 71 3.64 5.56 4.53
N LEU A 72 4.44 6.17 5.41
CA LEU A 72 5.24 5.45 6.39
C LEU A 72 4.35 4.71 7.38
N MET A 73 3.34 5.38 7.94
CA MET A 73 2.36 4.74 8.83
C MET A 73 1.63 3.59 8.13
N MET A 74 1.16 3.82 6.90
CA MET A 74 0.52 2.77 6.09
C MET A 74 1.47 1.60 5.80
N THR A 75 2.74 1.89 5.53
CA THR A 75 3.76 0.87 5.31
C THR A 75 3.90 0.00 6.54
N VAL A 76 4.08 0.59 7.74
CA VAL A 76 4.21 -0.16 9.00
C VAL A 76 2.99 -1.05 9.26
N LEU A 77 1.77 -0.51 9.04
CA LEU A 77 0.54 -1.29 9.15
C LEU A 77 0.51 -2.47 8.16
N MET A 78 0.98 -2.25 6.93
CA MET A 78 1.09 -3.31 5.93
C MET A 78 2.14 -4.36 6.26
N ILE A 79 3.28 -3.97 6.83
CA ILE A 79 4.27 -4.94 7.32
C ILE A 79 3.62 -5.83 8.38
N GLY A 80 2.92 -5.22 9.35
CA GLY A 80 2.23 -5.98 10.39
C GLY A 80 1.19 -6.96 9.82
N ALA A 81 0.35 -6.50 8.90
CA ALA A 81 -0.64 -7.36 8.23
C ALA A 81 0.03 -8.49 7.43
N PHE A 82 1.05 -8.18 6.63
CA PHE A 82 1.79 -9.15 5.83
C PHE A 82 2.49 -10.19 6.72
N SER A 83 3.11 -9.78 7.83
CA SER A 83 3.72 -10.69 8.80
C SER A 83 2.70 -11.64 9.42
N LEU A 84 1.48 -11.17 9.71
CA LEU A 84 0.39 -12.03 10.20
C LEU A 84 -0.01 -13.07 9.14
N TYR A 85 -0.19 -12.66 7.88
CA TYR A 85 -0.53 -13.59 6.80
C TYR A 85 0.60 -14.59 6.53
N LEU A 86 1.86 -14.17 6.58
CA LEU A 86 3.01 -15.08 6.49
C LEU A 86 3.02 -16.09 7.63
N TYR A 87 2.75 -15.65 8.87
CA TYR A 87 2.67 -16.55 10.01
C TYR A 87 1.54 -17.58 9.84
N MET A 88 0.36 -17.15 9.38
CA MET A 88 -0.73 -18.08 9.06
C MET A 88 -0.33 -19.04 7.94
N PHE A 89 0.32 -18.55 6.88
CA PHE A 89 0.80 -19.37 5.78
C PHE A 89 1.72 -20.49 6.26
N PHE A 90 2.77 -20.17 7.04
CA PHE A 90 3.70 -21.17 7.57
C PHE A 90 3.10 -22.11 8.62
N LYS A 91 1.98 -21.73 9.24
CA LYS A 91 1.31 -22.58 10.25
C LYS A 91 0.36 -23.60 9.61
N TYR A 92 -0.25 -23.24 8.49
CA TYR A 92 -1.31 -24.03 7.84
C TYR A 92 -0.88 -24.66 6.50
N HIS A 93 0.38 -24.51 6.11
CA HIS A 93 1.06 -25.23 5.03
C HIS A 93 2.35 -25.83 5.57
#